data_AF-A0A820DSN3-F1
#
_entry.id   AF-A0A820DSN3-F1
#
_cell.length_a   1.000
_cell.length_b   1.000
_cell.length_c   1.000
_cell.angle_alpha   90.00
_cell.angle_beta   90.00
_cell.angle_gamma   90.00
#
_symmetry.space_group_name_H-M   'P 1'
#
loop_
_entity.id
_entity.type
_entity.pdbx_description
1 polymer ?
#
loop_
_entity_poly.entity_id
_entity_poly.type
_entity_poly.pdbx_seq_one_letter_code
_entity_poly.pdbx_strand_id
1 'polypeptide(L)'
;MAIVLYAPALALSQTTGLNIWLSVMSIGVICTFYSSIGGIKAIIWTDILQFTFMLVGLLPATIQGLMQLGGLKQTFLIASRGGRIEFDNVSFDPRTRHTVWTLIIGCSFNILAEYSFNQSLVQRYLCVRSVRAARQVILINGIGIIIFILLLSLTGLVIYAFYANCDPYTAGFVSSSDQLFPYFVMELLSDKKGLRGIFLACIFSASLSTISSGLNSLAAVFTEDVYQGLMRRRLNDEQLGRASKIYSAILGAVVILLSFA
;
A
#
# COMPACT_ATOMS: atom_id res chain seq x y z
N MET A 1 -7.01 -0.96 8.67
CA MET A 1 -7.69 -0.56 7.41
C MET A 1 -8.02 0.93 7.36
N ALA A 2 -8.58 1.55 8.42
CA ALA A 2 -8.89 3.00 8.41
C ALA A 2 -7.67 3.91 8.11
N ILE A 3 -6.51 3.61 8.70
CA ILE A 3 -5.25 4.35 8.45
C ILE A 3 -4.86 4.37 6.95
N VAL A 4 -5.22 3.33 6.19
CA VAL A 4 -4.87 3.20 4.76
C VAL A 4 -5.58 4.24 3.89
N LEU A 5 -6.71 4.79 4.36
CA LEU A 5 -7.43 5.88 3.68
C LEU A 5 -6.72 7.23 3.80
N TYR A 6 -5.82 7.40 4.76
CA TYR A 6 -5.21 8.70 5.05
C TYR A 6 -4.20 9.13 3.99
N ALA A 7 -3.29 8.24 3.59
CA ALA A 7 -2.27 8.54 2.56
C ALA A 7 -2.86 9.06 1.22
N PRO A 8 -3.85 8.40 0.60
CA PRO A 8 -4.44 8.90 -0.66
C PRO A 8 -5.28 10.15 -0.43
N ALA A 9 -5.94 10.28 0.74
CA ALA A 9 -6.69 11.48 1.07
C ALA A 9 -5.78 12.70 1.24
N LEU A 10 -4.60 12.51 1.83
CA LEU A 10 -3.57 13.53 1.97
C LEU A 10 -3.02 13.96 0.61
N ALA A 11 -2.67 13.00 -0.25
CA ALA A 11 -2.23 13.30 -1.61
C ALA A 11 -3.32 14.02 -2.43
N LEU A 12 -4.58 13.62 -2.29
CA LEU A 12 -5.71 14.30 -2.95
C LEU A 12 -5.90 15.72 -2.42
N SER A 13 -5.84 15.90 -1.09
CA SER A 13 -5.99 17.21 -0.45
C SER A 13 -4.90 18.20 -0.90
N GLN A 14 -3.65 17.76 -0.97
CA GLN A 14 -2.54 18.61 -1.43
C GLN A 14 -2.64 19.00 -2.91
N THR A 15 -3.20 18.13 -3.74
CA THR A 15 -3.30 18.37 -5.19
C THR A 15 -4.53 19.17 -5.60
N THR A 16 -5.64 19.01 -4.87
CA THR A 16 -6.93 19.62 -5.20
C THR A 16 -7.33 20.77 -4.28
N GLY A 17 -6.68 20.90 -3.12
CA GLY A 17 -7.09 21.82 -2.05
C GLY A 17 -8.32 21.36 -1.28
N LEU A 18 -8.84 20.16 -1.54
CA LEU A 18 -9.99 19.60 -0.83
C LEU A 18 -9.65 19.33 0.64
N ASN A 19 -10.66 19.43 1.50
CA ASN A 19 -10.54 19.01 2.89
C ASN A 19 -10.17 17.51 2.96
N ILE A 20 -9.14 17.16 3.75
CA ILE A 20 -8.65 15.78 3.91
C ILE A 20 -9.79 14.84 4.29
N TRP A 21 -10.69 15.26 5.17
CA TRP A 21 -11.82 14.46 5.64
C TRP A 21 -12.84 14.16 4.53
N LEU A 22 -13.08 15.12 3.64
CA LEU A 22 -13.93 14.92 2.46
C LEU A 22 -13.27 13.95 1.47
N SER A 23 -11.95 14.03 1.32
CA SER A 23 -11.16 13.09 0.52
C SER A 23 -11.23 11.67 1.09
N VAL A 24 -11.07 11.50 2.41
CA VAL A 24 -11.22 10.21 3.10
C VAL A 24 -12.60 9.61 2.85
N MET A 25 -13.66 10.41 3.06
CA MET A 25 -15.04 9.96 2.82
C MET A 25 -15.25 9.52 1.38
N SER A 26 -14.81 10.32 0.40
CA SER A 26 -15.00 10.04 -1.02
C SER A 26 -14.29 8.74 -1.44
N ILE A 27 -13.03 8.57 -1.02
CA ILE A 27 -12.23 7.37 -1.31
C ILE A 27 -12.86 6.14 -0.66
N GLY A 28 -13.26 6.25 0.60
CA GLY A 28 -13.88 5.16 1.34
C GLY A 28 -15.19 4.70 0.71
N VAL A 29 -16.05 5.62 0.29
CA VAL A 29 -17.32 5.31 -0.38
C VAL A 29 -17.07 4.60 -1.71
N ILE A 30 -16.19 5.14 -2.55
CA ILE A 30 -15.85 4.53 -3.84
C ILE A 30 -15.29 3.11 -3.63
N CYS A 31 -14.37 2.95 -2.67
CA CYS A 31 -13.76 1.67 -2.37
C CYS A 31 -14.79 0.63 -1.91
N THR A 32 -15.63 1.02 -0.95
CA THR A 32 -16.68 0.16 -0.40
C THR A 32 -17.67 -0.26 -1.49
N PHE A 33 -18.05 0.67 -2.37
CA PHE A 33 -19.00 0.41 -3.44
C PHE A 33 -18.50 -0.67 -4.42
N TYR A 34 -17.31 -0.52 -5.01
CA TYR A 34 -16.84 -1.53 -5.98
C TYR A 34 -16.48 -2.86 -5.30
N SER A 35 -15.94 -2.82 -4.07
CA SER A 35 -15.54 -4.02 -3.34
C SER A 35 -16.74 -4.88 -2.92
N SER A 36 -17.83 -4.22 -2.50
CA SER A 36 -19.06 -4.91 -2.10
C SER A 36 -19.78 -5.55 -3.30
N ILE A 37 -19.71 -4.97 -4.50
CA ILE A 37 -20.39 -5.52 -5.68
C ILE A 37 -19.59 -6.64 -6.34
N GLY A 38 -18.27 -6.45 -6.46
CA GLY A 38 -17.42 -7.23 -7.36
C GLY A 38 -17.00 -8.62 -6.85
N GLY A 39 -16.91 -8.81 -5.52
CA GLY A 39 -16.36 -10.03 -4.92
C GLY A 39 -14.90 -10.30 -5.33
N ILE A 40 -14.35 -11.45 -4.90
CA ILE A 40 -12.91 -11.74 -5.02
C ILE A 40 -12.40 -11.73 -6.47
N LYS A 41 -13.20 -12.19 -7.44
CA LYS A 41 -12.78 -12.21 -8.85
C LYS A 41 -12.59 -10.79 -9.39
N ALA A 42 -13.53 -9.88 -9.13
CA ALA A 42 -13.39 -8.50 -9.57
C ALA A 42 -12.23 -7.80 -8.86
N ILE A 43 -12.05 -8.07 -7.56
CA ILE A 43 -10.94 -7.51 -6.77
C ILE A 43 -9.59 -7.90 -7.38
N ILE A 44 -9.40 -9.16 -7.77
CA ILE A 44 -8.16 -9.60 -8.43
C ILE A 44 -7.92 -8.86 -9.75
N TRP A 45 -8.96 -8.63 -10.55
CA TRP A 45 -8.83 -7.86 -11.80
C TRP A 45 -8.49 -6.39 -11.55
N THR A 46 -9.13 -5.76 -10.56
CA THR A 46 -8.82 -4.38 -10.19
C THR A 46 -7.40 -4.25 -9.65
N ASP A 47 -6.91 -5.23 -8.89
CA ASP A 47 -5.54 -5.22 -8.35
C ASP A 47 -4.49 -5.26 -9.45
N ILE A 48 -4.71 -6.01 -10.54
CA ILE A 48 -3.78 -6.05 -11.68
C ILE A 48 -3.64 -4.67 -12.31
N LEU A 49 -4.78 -3.99 -12.51
CA LEU A 49 -4.80 -2.62 -13.03
C LEU A 49 -4.14 -1.64 -12.05
N GLN A 50 -4.45 -1.75 -10.77
CA GLN A 50 -3.89 -0.92 -9.69
C GLN A 50 -2.38 -1.07 -9.56
N PHE A 51 -1.86 -2.30 -9.65
CA PHE A 51 -0.41 -2.56 -9.66
C PHE A 51 0.27 -1.91 -10.86
N THR A 52 -0.38 -1.90 -12.02
CA THR A 52 0.12 -1.21 -13.22
C THR A 52 0.25 0.31 -12.96
N PHE A 53 -0.77 0.93 -12.36
CA PHE A 53 -0.68 2.34 -11.97
C PHE A 53 0.40 2.61 -10.93
N MET A 54 0.60 1.68 -9.97
CA MET A 54 1.68 1.81 -8.99
C MET A 54 3.05 1.87 -9.66
N LEU A 55 3.33 0.98 -10.62
CA LEU A 55 4.58 0.97 -11.37
C LEU A 55 4.76 2.23 -12.22
N VAL A 56 3.71 2.66 -12.93
CA VAL A 56 3.77 3.84 -13.82
C VAL A 56 3.84 5.15 -13.03
N GLY A 57 3.35 5.20 -11.79
CA GLY A 57 3.54 6.36 -10.91
C GLY A 57 4.93 6.42 -10.28
N LEU A 58 5.45 5.27 -9.86
CA LEU A 58 6.72 5.18 -9.13
C LEU A 58 7.94 5.29 -10.07
N LEU A 59 8.02 4.45 -11.11
CA LEU A 59 9.22 4.34 -11.95
C LEU A 59 9.63 5.67 -12.62
N PRO A 60 8.73 6.42 -13.28
CA PRO A 60 9.13 7.67 -13.93
C PRO A 60 9.62 8.73 -12.94
N ALA A 61 9.02 8.80 -11.75
CA ALA A 61 9.46 9.72 -10.70
C ALA A 61 10.88 9.38 -10.23
N THR A 62 11.15 8.10 -9.97
CA THR A 62 12.48 7.63 -9.57
C THR A 62 13.51 7.87 -10.67
N ILE A 63 13.20 7.54 -11.93
CA ILE A 63 14.11 7.71 -13.08
C ILE A 63 14.41 9.19 -13.29
N GLN A 64 13.39 10.05 -13.31
CA GLN A 64 13.56 11.49 -13.50
C GLN A 64 14.40 12.10 -12.36
N GLY A 65 14.17 11.68 -11.12
CA GLY A 65 14.97 12.12 -9.97
C GLY A 65 16.43 11.69 -10.08
N LEU A 66 16.68 10.44 -10.47
CA LEU A 66 18.03 9.94 -10.74
C LEU A 66 18.73 10.74 -11.84
N MET A 67 18.02 11.08 -12.93
CA MET A 67 18.58 11.87 -14.03
C MET A 67 19.01 13.27 -13.57
N GLN A 68 18.20 13.95 -12.75
CA GLN A 68 18.54 15.27 -12.23
C GLN A 68 19.71 15.25 -11.23
N LEU A 69 19.85 14.15 -10.48
CA LEU A 69 20.95 13.95 -9.53
C LEU A 69 22.27 13.49 -10.18
N GLY A 70 22.32 13.29 -11.50
CA GLY A 70 23.50 12.77 -12.19
C GLY A 70 23.68 11.26 -12.05
N GLY A 71 22.62 10.53 -11.70
CA GLY A 71 22.54 9.08 -11.72
C GLY A 71 22.61 8.39 -10.35
N LEU A 72 22.58 7.06 -10.40
CA LEU A 72 22.54 6.19 -9.21
C LEU A 72 23.76 6.37 -8.31
N LYS A 73 24.96 6.46 -8.90
CA LYS A 73 26.22 6.56 -8.15
C LYS A 73 26.25 7.83 -7.29
N GLN A 74 25.84 8.97 -7.84
CA GLN A 74 25.83 10.24 -7.13
C GLN A 74 24.78 10.23 -6.02
N THR A 75 23.60 9.67 -6.29
CA THR A 75 22.53 9.50 -5.30
C THR A 75 23.01 8.69 -4.09
N PHE A 76 23.64 7.54 -4.33
CA PHE A 76 24.22 6.70 -3.28
C PHE A 76 25.33 7.41 -2.49
N LEU A 77 26.18 8.19 -3.17
CA LEU A 77 27.23 8.95 -2.52
C LEU A 77 26.67 10.01 -1.56
N ILE A 78 25.65 10.76 -2.00
CA ILE A 78 24.96 11.77 -1.17
C ILE A 78 24.27 11.10 0.01
N ALA A 79 23.55 10.01 -0.22
CA ALA A 79 22.87 9.25 0.83
C ALA A 79 23.84 8.65 1.86
N SER A 80 24.98 8.12 1.42
CA SER A 80 26.02 7.59 2.30
C SER A 80 26.66 8.69 3.14
N ARG A 81 27.02 9.83 2.55
CA ARG A 81 27.53 11.01 3.29
C ARG A 81 26.51 11.55 4.29
N GLY A 82 25.22 11.44 3.96
CA GLY A 82 24.11 11.80 4.82
C GLY A 82 23.78 10.80 5.92
N GLY A 83 24.54 9.71 6.07
CA GLY A 83 24.28 8.68 7.07
C GLY A 83 22.96 7.94 6.87
N ARG A 84 22.44 7.87 5.63
CA ARG A 84 21.17 7.17 5.32
C ARG A 84 21.35 5.72 4.91
N ILE A 85 22.60 5.28 4.76
CA ILE A 85 22.95 3.93 4.36
C ILE A 85 23.71 3.28 5.51
N GLU A 86 23.02 2.40 6.23
CA GLU A 86 23.56 1.62 7.34
C GLU A 86 23.24 0.14 7.07
N PHE A 87 24.27 -0.69 6.89
CA PHE A 87 24.09 -2.13 6.60
C PHE A 87 24.51 -3.02 7.79
N ASP A 88 25.27 -2.47 8.73
CA ASP A 88 26.10 -3.19 9.70
C ASP A 88 25.71 -2.93 11.15
N ASN A 89 24.48 -2.48 11.42
CA ASN A 89 23.99 -2.34 12.79
C ASN A 89 23.61 -3.71 13.40
N VAL A 90 24.61 -4.40 13.97
CA VAL A 90 24.49 -5.74 14.60
C VAL A 90 24.23 -5.66 16.12
N SER A 91 23.75 -4.53 16.63
CA SER A 91 23.48 -4.36 18.06
C SER A 91 22.36 -5.29 18.57
N PHE A 92 22.50 -5.76 19.81
CA PHE A 92 21.45 -6.49 20.55
C PHE A 92 20.61 -5.57 21.45
N ASP A 93 20.83 -4.26 21.41
CA ASP A 93 20.07 -3.30 22.23
C ASP A 93 18.60 -3.24 21.78
N PRO A 94 17.62 -3.64 22.63
CA PRO A 94 16.21 -3.61 22.28
C PRO A 94 15.63 -2.21 22.07
N ARG A 95 16.37 -1.14 22.40
CA ARG A 95 15.97 0.26 22.16
C ARG A 95 16.25 0.71 20.73
N THR A 96 17.13 0.02 20.03
CA THR A 96 17.44 0.34 18.63
C THR A 96 16.33 -0.15 17.72
N ARG A 97 15.74 0.78 16.94
CA ARG A 97 14.53 0.50 16.15
C ARG A 97 14.75 -0.58 15.09
N HIS A 98 15.90 -0.56 14.42
CA HIS A 98 16.26 -1.50 13.36
C HIS A 98 17.70 -1.96 13.54
N THR A 99 17.86 -3.27 13.62
CA THR A 99 19.15 -4.00 13.70
C THR A 99 19.07 -5.20 12.78
N VAL A 100 20.22 -5.78 12.44
CA VAL A 100 20.27 -7.01 11.64
C VAL A 100 19.40 -8.11 12.27
N TRP A 101 19.40 -8.25 13.60
CA TRP A 101 18.61 -9.25 14.31
C TRP A 101 17.11 -8.98 14.26
N THR A 102 16.69 -7.74 14.54
CA THR A 102 15.27 -7.37 14.50
C THR A 102 14.70 -7.45 13.08
N LEU A 103 15.52 -7.17 12.06
CA LEU A 103 15.12 -7.33 10.67
C LEU A 103 15.03 -8.82 10.28
N ILE A 104 16.04 -9.64 10.57
CA ILE A 104 15.99 -11.07 10.21
C ILE A 104 14.87 -11.79 10.96
N ILE A 105 14.86 -11.70 12.29
CA ILE A 105 13.89 -12.44 13.12
C ILE A 105 12.50 -11.82 12.98
N GLY A 106 12.39 -10.50 13.19
CA GLY A 106 11.10 -9.80 13.16
C GLY A 106 10.44 -9.84 11.79
N CYS A 107 11.19 -9.62 10.71
CA CYS A 107 10.61 -9.70 9.37
C CYS A 107 10.25 -11.15 8.99
N SER A 108 11.01 -12.16 9.45
CA SER A 108 10.66 -13.57 9.21
C SER A 108 9.31 -13.93 9.83
N PHE A 109 9.08 -13.57 11.09
CA PHE A 109 7.78 -13.79 11.74
C PHE A 109 6.66 -12.98 11.10
N ASN A 110 6.93 -11.72 10.72
CA ASN A 110 5.94 -10.87 10.07
C ASN A 110 5.51 -11.44 8.70
N ILE A 111 6.47 -11.82 7.86
CA ILE A 111 6.20 -12.44 6.56
C ILE A 111 5.49 -13.79 6.74
N LEU A 112 5.91 -14.61 7.70
CA LEU A 112 5.25 -15.88 7.96
C LEU A 112 3.78 -15.67 8.35
N ALA A 113 3.51 -14.70 9.23
CA ALA A 113 2.16 -14.39 9.66
C ALA A 113 1.29 -13.89 8.49
N GLU A 114 1.84 -13.00 7.68
CA GLU A 114 1.16 -12.42 6.53
C GLU A 114 0.83 -13.50 5.49
N TYR A 115 1.76 -14.36 5.11
CA TYR A 115 1.52 -15.35 4.05
C TYR A 115 0.76 -16.60 4.53
N SER A 116 0.81 -16.94 5.83
CA SER A 116 0.22 -18.18 6.36
C SER A 116 -1.17 -17.98 6.97
N PHE A 117 -1.41 -16.84 7.62
CA PHE A 117 -2.63 -16.63 8.41
C PHE A 117 -3.47 -15.44 7.93
N ASN A 118 -2.93 -14.56 7.08
CA ASN A 118 -3.72 -13.46 6.55
C ASN A 118 -4.71 -13.98 5.50
N GLN A 119 -6.00 -13.88 5.83
CA GLN A 119 -7.08 -14.34 4.97
C GLN A 119 -7.04 -13.71 3.57
N SER A 120 -6.58 -12.46 3.43
CA SER A 120 -6.47 -11.78 2.13
C SER A 120 -5.54 -12.50 1.17
N LEU A 121 -4.45 -13.08 1.68
CA LEU A 121 -3.50 -13.82 0.87
C LEU A 121 -3.92 -15.28 0.70
N VAL A 122 -4.34 -15.94 1.79
CA VAL A 122 -4.79 -17.34 1.75
C VAL A 122 -5.94 -17.53 0.77
N GLN A 123 -6.91 -16.62 0.73
CA GLN A 123 -8.03 -16.68 -0.22
C GLN A 123 -7.57 -16.66 -1.68
N ARG A 124 -6.52 -15.90 -2.02
CA ARG A 124 -6.00 -15.83 -3.39
C ARG A 124 -5.37 -17.15 -3.80
N TYR A 125 -4.70 -17.84 -2.88
CA TYR A 125 -4.10 -19.15 -3.16
C TYR A 125 -5.16 -20.23 -3.38
N LEU A 126 -6.30 -20.14 -2.66
CA LEU A 126 -7.44 -21.04 -2.83
C LEU A 126 -8.22 -20.82 -4.13
N CYS A 127 -8.07 -19.65 -4.76
CA CYS A 127 -8.67 -19.37 -6.07
C CYS A 127 -7.90 -20.03 -7.24
N VAL A 128 -6.74 -20.64 -6.98
CA VAL A 128 -5.90 -21.27 -7.99
C VAL A 128 -6.25 -22.76 -8.13
N ARG A 129 -6.23 -23.27 -9.36
CA ARG A 129 -6.68 -24.64 -9.70
C ARG A 129 -5.88 -25.77 -9.03
N SER A 130 -4.64 -25.54 -8.61
CA SER A 130 -3.79 -26.59 -8.06
C SER A 130 -2.79 -26.05 -7.03
N VAL A 131 -2.38 -26.92 -6.10
CA VAL A 131 -1.35 -26.61 -5.09
C VAL A 131 -0.02 -26.23 -5.74
N ARG A 132 0.36 -26.87 -6.87
CA ARG A 132 1.59 -26.53 -7.59
C ARG A 132 1.55 -25.10 -8.13
N ALA A 133 0.41 -24.71 -8.72
CA ALA A 133 0.21 -23.36 -9.21
C ALA A 133 0.16 -22.33 -8.05
N ALA A 134 -0.47 -22.67 -6.92
CA ALA A 134 -0.45 -21.83 -5.73
C ALA A 134 0.98 -21.58 -5.21
N ARG A 135 1.83 -22.62 -5.17
CA ARG A 135 3.26 -22.48 -4.81
C ARG A 135 4.02 -21.54 -5.77
N GLN A 136 3.75 -21.65 -7.07
CA GLN A 136 4.35 -20.76 -8.07
C GLN A 136 3.90 -19.31 -7.88
N VAL A 137 2.61 -19.06 -7.59
CA VAL A 137 2.08 -17.72 -7.30
C VAL A 137 2.78 -17.11 -6.08
N ILE A 138 2.96 -17.88 -5.00
CA ILE A 138 3.66 -17.41 -3.80
C ILE A 138 5.11 -17.06 -4.12
N LEU A 139 5.82 -17.89 -4.90
CA LEU A 139 7.22 -17.63 -5.27
C LEU A 139 7.37 -16.39 -6.15
N ILE A 140 6.53 -16.23 -7.17
CA ILE A 140 6.53 -15.05 -8.05
C ILE A 140 6.23 -13.80 -7.24
N ASN A 141 5.25 -13.85 -6.33
CA ASN A 141 4.95 -12.74 -5.44
C ASN A 141 6.13 -12.40 -4.50
N GLY A 142 6.84 -13.42 -3.99
CA GLY A 142 8.04 -13.23 -3.17
C GLY A 142 9.19 -12.54 -3.92
N ILE A 143 9.41 -12.87 -5.19
CA ILE A 143 10.39 -12.16 -6.02
C ILE A 143 9.91 -10.73 -6.30
N GLY A 144 8.62 -10.57 -6.63
CA GLY A 144 8.01 -9.28 -6.91
C GLY A 144 8.10 -8.30 -5.74
N ILE A 145 7.82 -8.75 -4.52
CA ILE A 145 7.88 -7.90 -3.32
C ILE A 145 9.31 -7.44 -3.03
N ILE A 146 10.32 -8.30 -3.21
CA ILE A 146 11.73 -7.94 -3.05
C ILE A 146 12.09 -6.82 -4.04
N ILE A 147 11.76 -6.99 -5.33
CA ILE A 147 12.03 -5.99 -6.37
C ILE A 147 11.31 -4.67 -6.05
N PHE A 148 10.05 -4.74 -5.62
CA PHE A 148 9.25 -3.55 -5.33
C PHE A 148 9.75 -2.80 -4.10
N ILE A 149 10.16 -3.50 -3.02
CA ILE A 149 10.77 -2.89 -1.83
C ILE A 149 12.10 -2.21 -2.19
N LEU A 150 12.93 -2.83 -3.03
CA LEU A 150 14.17 -2.21 -3.50
C LEU A 150 13.90 -0.93 -4.30
N LEU A 151 12.87 -0.93 -5.15
CA LEU A 151 12.47 0.25 -5.91
C LEU A 151 11.94 1.38 -5.00
N LEU A 152 11.11 1.06 -4.00
CA LEU A 152 10.63 2.03 -3.01
C LEU A 152 11.79 2.61 -2.19
N SER A 153 12.71 1.76 -1.75
CA SER A 153 13.91 2.16 -1.00
C SER A 153 14.79 3.09 -1.82
N LEU A 154 15.03 2.75 -3.09
CA LEU A 154 15.76 3.60 -4.03
C LEU A 154 15.06 4.95 -4.21
N THR A 155 13.73 4.96 -4.34
CA THR A 155 12.96 6.21 -4.46
C THR A 155 13.12 7.08 -3.21
N GLY A 156 13.10 6.49 -2.02
CA GLY A 156 13.39 7.21 -0.77
C GLY A 156 14.78 7.83 -0.74
N LEU A 157 15.81 7.11 -1.21
CA LEU A 157 17.17 7.66 -1.33
C LEU A 157 17.26 8.79 -2.36
N VAL A 158 16.53 8.69 -3.47
CA VAL A 158 16.44 9.75 -4.49
C VAL A 158 15.80 11.01 -3.90
N ILE A 159 14.69 10.89 -3.19
CA ILE A 159 14.03 12.03 -2.53
C ILE A 159 14.98 12.68 -1.52
N TYR A 160 15.66 11.86 -0.71
CA TYR A 160 16.64 12.36 0.26
C TYR A 160 17.78 13.13 -0.43
N ALA A 161 18.37 12.55 -1.49
CA ALA A 161 19.47 13.17 -2.20
C ALA A 161 19.04 14.45 -2.95
N PHE A 162 17.81 14.49 -3.46
CA PHE A 162 17.23 15.65 -4.12
C PHE A 162 17.09 16.84 -3.17
N TYR A 163 16.65 16.58 -1.93
CA TYR A 163 16.46 17.60 -0.90
C TYR A 163 17.63 17.73 0.09
N ALA A 164 18.80 17.19 -0.24
CA ALA A 164 19.95 17.18 0.68
C ALA A 164 20.41 18.58 1.10
N ASN A 165 20.23 19.60 0.24
CA ASN A 165 20.62 20.98 0.50
C ASN A 165 19.47 21.87 1.01
N CYS A 166 18.22 21.50 0.71
CA CYS A 166 17.03 22.25 1.07
C CYS A 166 15.94 21.26 1.43
N ASP A 167 15.78 21.00 2.72
CA ASP A 167 14.78 20.06 3.21
C ASP A 167 13.41 20.75 3.29
N PRO A 168 12.42 20.30 2.49
CA PRO A 168 11.10 20.93 2.46
C PRO A 168 10.34 20.77 3.78
N TYR A 169 10.71 19.82 4.63
CA TYR A 169 10.12 19.67 5.96
C TYR A 169 10.56 20.79 6.91
N THR A 170 11.87 21.01 7.05
CA THR A 170 12.40 22.10 7.87
C THR A 170 12.10 23.49 7.30
N ALA A 171 11.97 23.61 5.97
CA ALA A 171 11.54 24.84 5.31
C ALA A 171 10.03 25.15 5.46
N GLY A 172 9.24 24.22 6.01
CA GLY A 172 7.81 24.42 6.27
C GLY A 172 6.90 24.24 5.04
N PHE A 173 7.41 23.70 3.93
CA PHE A 173 6.59 23.36 2.75
C PHE A 173 5.75 22.10 2.98
N VAL A 174 6.22 21.18 3.82
CA VAL A 174 5.48 19.98 4.23
C VAL A 174 5.39 19.87 5.75
N SER A 175 4.27 19.37 6.25
CA SER A 175 3.99 19.25 7.69
C SER A 175 4.32 17.88 8.28
N SER A 176 4.52 16.86 7.43
CA SER A 176 4.92 15.52 7.85
C SER A 176 5.86 14.86 6.84
N SER A 177 6.66 13.89 7.28
CA SER A 177 7.56 13.12 6.42
C SER A 177 6.81 12.36 5.32
N ASP A 178 5.57 11.95 5.56
CA ASP A 178 4.76 11.19 4.60
C ASP A 178 4.36 12.03 3.38
N GLN A 179 4.45 13.36 3.49
CA GLN A 179 4.16 14.30 2.41
C GLN A 179 5.36 14.52 1.48
N LEU A 180 6.55 14.06 1.85
CA LEU A 180 7.77 14.29 1.06
C LEU A 180 7.66 13.67 -0.33
N PHE A 181 7.13 12.46 -0.44
CA PHE A 181 7.01 11.80 -1.74
C PHE A 181 5.96 12.47 -2.65
N PRO A 182 4.73 12.78 -2.17
CA PRO A 182 3.81 13.63 -2.92
C PRO A 182 4.39 14.97 -3.34
N TYR A 183 5.05 15.68 -2.43
CA TYR A 183 5.67 16.96 -2.71
C TYR A 183 6.76 16.84 -3.79
N PHE A 184 7.65 15.85 -3.65
CA PHE A 184 8.69 15.53 -4.62
C PHE A 184 8.12 15.30 -6.02
N VAL A 185 7.07 14.50 -6.15
CA VAL A 185 6.50 14.21 -7.47
C VAL A 185 5.82 15.44 -8.07
N MET A 186 5.16 16.25 -7.25
CA MET A 186 4.51 17.49 -7.72
C MET A 186 5.51 18.55 -8.16
N GLU A 187 6.65 18.65 -7.49
CA GLU A 187 7.76 19.54 -7.85
C GLU A 187 8.50 19.03 -9.10
N LEU A 188 8.92 17.76 -9.09
CA LEU A 188 9.71 17.16 -10.16
C LEU A 188 8.96 17.07 -11.50
N LEU A 189 7.64 16.87 -11.43
CA LEU A 189 6.77 16.70 -12.59
C LEU A 189 5.89 17.93 -12.82
N SER A 190 6.32 19.10 -12.33
CA SER A 190 5.59 20.35 -12.50
C SER A 190 5.25 20.63 -13.97
N ASP A 191 6.17 20.29 -14.86
CA ASP A 191 6.12 20.68 -16.28
C ASP A 191 5.30 19.69 -17.12
N LYS A 192 5.01 18.50 -16.56
CA LYS A 192 4.36 17.38 -17.25
C LYS A 192 2.97 17.13 -16.67
N LYS A 193 2.00 17.95 -17.10
CA LYS A 193 0.61 17.98 -16.58
C LYS A 193 -0.06 16.59 -16.45
N GLY A 194 0.18 15.67 -17.37
CA GLY A 194 -0.41 14.32 -17.33
C GLY A 194 0.14 13.40 -16.24
N LEU A 195 1.40 13.58 -15.81
CA LEU A 195 2.04 12.68 -14.85
C LEU A 195 1.56 12.89 -13.40
N ARG A 196 1.06 14.09 -13.07
CA ARG A 196 0.47 14.36 -11.75
C ARG A 196 -0.79 13.52 -11.51
N GLY A 197 -1.61 13.37 -12.54
CA GLY A 197 -2.81 12.50 -12.49
C GLY A 197 -2.44 11.02 -12.36
N ILE A 198 -1.39 10.58 -13.06
CA ILE A 198 -0.85 9.22 -12.95
C ILE A 198 -0.32 8.95 -11.53
N PHE A 199 0.34 9.93 -10.92
CA PHE A 199 0.81 9.81 -9.54
C PHE A 199 -0.34 9.68 -8.53
N LEU A 200 -1.38 10.50 -8.68
CA LEU A 200 -2.58 10.34 -7.87
C LEU A 200 -3.21 8.97 -8.09
N ALA A 201 -3.33 8.51 -9.34
CA ALA A 201 -3.83 7.16 -9.63
C ALA A 201 -2.98 6.07 -8.96
N CYS A 202 -1.66 6.23 -8.87
CA CYS A 202 -0.74 5.33 -8.17
C CYS A 202 -1.06 5.23 -6.66
N ILE A 203 -1.11 6.37 -5.94
CA ILE A 203 -1.37 6.37 -4.50
C ILE A 203 -2.77 5.80 -4.20
N PHE A 204 -3.77 6.22 -4.98
CA PHE A 204 -5.13 5.70 -4.83
C PHE A 204 -5.16 4.20 -5.07
N SER A 205 -4.49 3.72 -6.13
CA SER A 205 -4.44 2.30 -6.46
C SER A 205 -3.85 1.46 -5.33
N ALA A 206 -2.78 1.93 -4.68
CA ALA A 206 -2.14 1.25 -3.55
C ALA A 206 -3.10 1.06 -2.37
N SER A 207 -3.76 2.15 -1.97
CA SER A 207 -4.71 2.11 -0.85
C SER A 207 -5.97 1.32 -1.18
N LEU A 208 -6.54 1.53 -2.37
CA LEU A 208 -7.76 0.85 -2.81
C LEU A 208 -7.57 -0.67 -2.85
N SER A 209 -6.45 -1.16 -3.39
CA SER A 209 -6.14 -2.60 -3.44
C SER A 209 -6.13 -3.24 -2.04
N THR A 210 -5.54 -2.53 -1.07
CA THR A 210 -5.40 -3.00 0.32
C THR A 210 -6.76 -3.00 1.02
N ILE A 211 -7.55 -1.93 0.86
CA ILE A 211 -8.86 -1.82 1.50
C ILE A 211 -9.84 -2.83 0.91
N SER A 212 -9.89 -2.98 -0.42
CA SER A 212 -10.80 -3.94 -1.06
C SER A 212 -10.52 -5.38 -0.64
N SER A 213 -9.23 -5.74 -0.55
CA SER A 213 -8.82 -7.06 -0.10
C SER A 213 -9.15 -7.28 1.38
N GLY A 214 -8.86 -6.30 2.24
CA GLY A 214 -9.20 -6.35 3.66
C GLY A 214 -10.70 -6.46 3.93
N LEU A 215 -11.53 -5.67 3.22
CA LEU A 215 -12.99 -5.73 3.34
C LEU A 215 -13.54 -7.08 2.88
N ASN A 216 -13.05 -7.61 1.76
CA ASN A 216 -13.48 -8.93 1.27
C ASN A 216 -13.10 -10.05 2.24
N SER A 217 -11.89 -10.02 2.80
CA SER A 217 -11.45 -11.04 3.75
C SER A 217 -12.19 -10.97 5.08
N LEU A 218 -12.42 -9.76 5.61
CA LEU A 218 -13.24 -9.59 6.81
C LEU A 218 -14.68 -10.05 6.59
N ALA A 219 -15.28 -9.71 5.44
CA ALA A 219 -16.62 -10.17 5.10
C ALA A 219 -16.68 -11.70 4.99
N ALA A 220 -15.66 -12.34 4.42
CA ALA A 220 -15.58 -13.81 4.34
C ALA A 220 -15.44 -14.46 5.72
N VAL A 221 -14.54 -13.97 6.57
CA VAL A 221 -14.38 -14.46 7.96
C VAL A 221 -15.68 -14.28 8.74
N PHE A 222 -16.32 -13.12 8.63
CA PHE A 222 -17.59 -12.89 9.33
C PHE A 222 -18.69 -13.83 8.85
N THR A 223 -18.74 -14.13 7.55
CA THR A 223 -19.81 -14.99 7.02
C THR A 223 -19.55 -16.47 7.34
N GLU A 224 -18.33 -16.96 7.15
CA GLU A 224 -17.99 -18.37 7.38
C GLU A 224 -17.83 -18.69 8.87
N ASP A 225 -16.99 -17.93 9.58
CA ASP A 225 -16.59 -18.30 10.95
C ASP A 225 -17.62 -17.82 11.98
N VAL A 226 -18.17 -16.62 11.80
CA VAL A 226 -19.15 -16.05 12.75
C VAL A 226 -20.56 -16.51 12.42
N TYR A 227 -21.06 -16.22 11.21
CA TYR A 227 -22.46 -16.50 10.89
C TYR A 227 -22.73 -18.00 10.69
N GLN A 228 -21.94 -18.69 9.88
CA GLN A 228 -22.15 -20.12 9.66
C GLN A 228 -21.57 -20.99 10.78
N GLY A 229 -20.37 -20.68 11.26
CA GLY A 229 -19.68 -21.42 12.33
C GLY A 229 -20.30 -21.22 13.70
N LEU A 230 -20.16 -20.01 14.27
CA LEU A 230 -20.60 -19.71 15.63
C LEU A 230 -22.13 -19.70 15.79
N MET A 231 -22.87 -19.07 14.85
CA MET A 231 -24.34 -19.03 14.94
C MET A 231 -25.01 -20.29 14.38
N ARG A 232 -24.25 -21.25 13.82
CA ARG A 232 -24.72 -22.53 13.28
C ARG A 232 -25.84 -22.39 12.22
N ARG A 233 -25.87 -21.28 11.49
CA ARG A 233 -26.85 -21.03 10.43
C ARG A 233 -26.21 -21.26 9.06
N ARG A 234 -26.58 -22.35 8.39
CA ARG A 234 -26.10 -22.63 7.02
C ARG A 234 -26.84 -21.77 6.01
N LEU A 235 -26.08 -21.10 5.15
CA LEU A 235 -26.59 -20.36 4.01
C LEU A 235 -26.34 -21.18 2.74
N ASN A 236 -27.24 -21.08 1.76
CA ASN A 236 -26.94 -21.59 0.41
C ASN A 236 -25.94 -20.66 -0.28
N ASP A 237 -25.23 -21.14 -1.31
CA ASP A 237 -24.18 -20.37 -2.01
C ASP A 237 -24.62 -18.98 -2.48
N GLU A 238 -25.86 -18.83 -2.97
CA GLU A 238 -26.40 -17.53 -3.36
C GLU A 238 -26.61 -16.59 -2.16
N GLN A 239 -27.09 -17.13 -1.05
CA GLN A 239 -27.32 -16.37 0.18
C GLN A 239 -25.99 -15.97 0.83
N LEU A 240 -25.00 -16.87 0.79
CA LEU A 240 -23.64 -16.64 1.23
C LEU A 240 -22.99 -15.51 0.44
N GLY A 241 -23.14 -15.54 -0.90
CA GLY A 241 -22.70 -14.46 -1.78
C GLY A 241 -23.35 -13.13 -1.40
N ARG A 242 -24.69 -13.09 -1.23
CA ARG A 242 -25.39 -11.86 -0.84
C ARG A 242 -24.98 -11.35 0.54
N ALA A 243 -24.85 -12.24 1.51
CA ALA A 243 -24.43 -11.91 2.87
C ALA A 243 -23.03 -11.29 2.89
N SER A 244 -22.08 -11.91 2.17
CA SER A 244 -20.71 -11.39 2.05
C SER A 244 -20.67 -9.97 1.47
N LYS A 245 -21.50 -9.67 0.45
CA LYS A 245 -21.61 -8.32 -0.13
C LYS A 245 -22.17 -7.31 0.88
N ILE A 246 -23.21 -7.68 1.62
CA ILE A 246 -23.82 -6.83 2.66
C ILE A 246 -22.81 -6.55 3.77
N TYR A 247 -22.12 -7.58 4.27
CA TYR A 247 -21.11 -7.41 5.31
C TYR A 247 -19.93 -6.57 4.85
N SER A 248 -19.48 -6.73 3.60
CA SER A 248 -18.45 -5.87 3.01
C SER A 248 -18.88 -4.39 3.01
N ALA A 249 -20.15 -4.10 2.67
CA ALA A 249 -20.69 -2.73 2.72
C ALA A 249 -20.77 -2.17 4.15
N ILE A 250 -21.24 -2.97 5.12
CA ILE A 250 -21.32 -2.57 6.53
C ILE A 250 -19.93 -2.30 7.09
N LEU A 251 -18.97 -3.20 6.85
CA LEU A 251 -17.59 -3.05 7.31
C LEU A 251 -16.92 -1.84 6.66
N GLY A 252 -17.19 -1.57 5.39
CA GLY A 252 -16.73 -0.36 4.72
C GLY A 252 -17.23 0.92 5.40
N ALA A 253 -18.52 0.96 5.76
CA ALA A 253 -19.08 2.08 6.52
C ALA A 253 -18.42 2.24 7.89
N VAL A 254 -18.15 1.14 8.61
CA VAL A 254 -17.43 1.18 9.90
C VAL A 254 -16.00 1.68 9.71
N VAL A 255 -15.28 1.23 8.69
CA VAL A 255 -13.91 1.69 8.39
C VAL A 255 -13.88 3.19 8.10
N ILE A 256 -14.89 3.71 7.38
CA ILE A 256 -15.04 5.14 7.14
C ILE A 256 -15.29 5.86 8.47
N LEU A 257 -16.24 5.41 9.29
CA LEU A 257 -16.53 6.05 10.58
C LEU A 257 -15.32 6.09 11.51
N LEU A 258 -14.59 4.97 11.62
CA LEU A 258 -13.36 4.86 12.41
C LEU A 258 -12.23 5.75 11.90
N SER A 259 -12.26 6.19 10.64
CA SER A 259 -11.23 7.09 10.13
C SER A 259 -11.33 8.49 10.75
N PHE A 260 -12.51 8.90 11.23
CA PHE A 260 -12.78 10.20 11.87
C PHE A 260 -12.59 10.19 13.39
N ALA A 261 -12.31 9.04 13.99
CA ALA A 261 -12.10 8.87 15.43
C ALA A 261 -10.61 8.99 15.78
#